data_AF-A0A418Y3W7-F1
#
_entry.id   AF-A0A418Y3W7-F1
#
_cell.length_a   1.000
_cell.length_b   1.000
_cell.length_c   1.000
_cell.angle_alpha   90.00
_cell.angle_beta   90.00
_cell.angle_gamma   90.00
#
_symmetry.space_group_name_H-M   'P 1'
#
loop_
_entity.id
_entity.type
_entity.pdbx_description
1 polymer ?
#
loop_
_entity_poly.entity_id
_entity_poly.type
_entity_poly.pdbx_seq_one_letter_code
_entity_poly.pdbx_strand_id
1 'polypeptide(L)'
;MNSQMKILFAILLSAMLGMGLAGCEADGDGSSNGGGNNPVNRTNDQDNDGVPDDVDNCPAIANAMQEDQDNDGIGDVCDDDRDGDGEDNDTDNCPLVANPNQEDTDGDGIGDACDQNNDQDGDGIDDGEDNCPTVFNPEQGDVDNDGIGDVCDDDADGDGVDNTNDNCVYTANNDQADIDTDGVGDVCDDDRDGDTILDVNDNCMNTPNTDQADLDVDGIGDVCDDDRDGDGVPNDTDNCPLAANADQADSDGDGIGDVCDGGTGNPTDTDGDGIPDATDNCPAIPNADQADGDGDGKGDVCDDDGFTCSAGTTYQPLTSANYTADSSVLGVCLGCSVDDEGNAIDENNATFAQINIGAALVYGGGYVKAVANDPNTDISDSVVGFVVSDPSSQLLNLELLGNFTTIRFFNDGVEVDSATVGGGLLDLDLLGLGASSDQRFIAAPASSQAFDSIQLDYAGFVNVNKAFRVHDICVGTP
;
A
#
# COMPACT_ATOMS: atom_id res chain seq x y z
N MET A 1 -9.19 20.88 -11.73
CA MET A 1 -10.31 21.52 -12.47
C MET A 1 -10.12 21.26 -13.96
N ASN A 2 -10.83 20.29 -14.54
CA ASN A 2 -10.95 20.18 -15.99
C ASN A 2 -12.38 19.80 -16.39
N SER A 3 -12.95 20.59 -17.30
CA SER A 3 -14.38 20.74 -17.56
C SER A 3 -14.93 19.73 -18.58
N GLN A 4 -14.56 18.46 -18.45
CA GLN A 4 -15.06 17.37 -19.31
C GLN A 4 -15.54 16.14 -18.53
N MET A 5 -15.39 16.12 -17.19
CA MET A 5 -15.74 14.98 -16.32
C MET A 5 -16.96 15.26 -15.41
N LYS A 6 -17.90 16.10 -15.85
CA LYS A 6 -19.19 16.36 -15.16
C LYS A 6 -20.42 15.91 -15.95
N ILE A 7 -20.25 15.21 -17.07
CA ILE A 7 -21.37 14.80 -17.94
C ILE A 7 -21.51 13.26 -18.03
N LEU A 8 -20.59 12.47 -17.47
CA LEU A 8 -20.71 11.01 -17.44
C LEU A 8 -21.32 10.43 -16.16
N PHE A 9 -21.52 11.22 -15.10
CA PHE A 9 -22.00 10.73 -13.80
C PHE A 9 -23.49 11.00 -13.51
N ALA A 10 -24.30 11.21 -14.56
CA ALA A 10 -25.75 11.44 -14.42
C ALA A 10 -26.62 10.45 -15.23
N ILE A 11 -26.03 9.35 -15.73
CA ILE A 11 -26.76 8.38 -16.59
C ILE A 11 -26.73 6.95 -16.01
N LEU A 12 -26.11 6.71 -14.85
CA LEU A 12 -26.02 5.37 -14.26
C LEU A 12 -26.75 5.19 -12.91
N LEU A 13 -27.77 6.01 -12.61
CA LEU A 13 -28.61 5.83 -11.42
C LEU A 13 -30.11 5.91 -11.75
N SER A 14 -30.52 5.29 -12.85
CA SER A 14 -31.95 5.17 -13.20
C SER A 14 -32.29 3.90 -13.99
N ALA A 15 -31.52 2.81 -13.80
CA ALA A 15 -31.69 1.57 -14.56
C ALA A 15 -32.10 0.35 -13.70
N MET A 16 -32.40 0.53 -12.41
CA MET A 16 -32.97 -0.53 -11.58
C MET A 16 -34.07 0.04 -10.69
N LEU A 17 -35.26 0.24 -11.26
CA LEU A 17 -36.56 0.05 -10.61
C LEU A 17 -37.59 0.26 -11.71
N GLY A 18 -38.17 -0.82 -12.23
CA GLY A 18 -39.14 -0.71 -13.32
C GLY A 18 -39.35 -1.97 -14.13
N MET A 19 -39.36 -3.15 -13.51
CA MET A 19 -39.99 -4.33 -14.10
C MET A 19 -41.25 -4.67 -13.31
N GLY A 20 -42.26 -3.80 -13.45
CA GLY A 20 -43.66 -4.12 -13.16
C GLY A 20 -44.42 -4.11 -14.49
N LEU A 21 -44.80 -5.30 -14.96
CA LEU A 21 -45.49 -5.49 -16.24
C LEU A 21 -46.88 -4.84 -16.26
N ALA A 22 -47.20 -4.29 -17.43
CA ALA A 22 -48.51 -4.26 -18.11
C ALA A 22 -49.04 -2.87 -18.49
N GLY A 23 -48.26 -2.12 -19.27
CA GLY A 23 -48.80 -1.04 -20.10
C GLY A 23 -49.66 -1.62 -21.22
N CYS A 24 -50.97 -1.41 -21.18
CA CYS A 24 -51.81 -1.47 -22.37
C CYS A 24 -51.40 -0.31 -23.30
N GLU A 25 -50.69 -0.62 -24.38
CA GLU A 25 -50.48 0.27 -25.51
C GLU A 25 -51.85 0.64 -26.11
N ALA A 26 -52.24 1.91 -26.00
CA ALA A 26 -53.29 2.50 -26.81
C ALA A 26 -52.67 3.56 -27.71
N ASP A 27 -52.33 3.14 -28.93
CA ASP A 27 -51.95 4.02 -30.04
C ASP A 27 -53.00 5.14 -30.23
N GLY A 28 -52.52 6.38 -30.28
CA GLY A 28 -53.36 7.56 -30.50
C GLY A 28 -52.64 8.66 -31.28
N ASP A 29 -52.34 8.41 -32.56
CA ASP A 29 -51.83 9.41 -33.50
C ASP A 29 -52.98 10.30 -34.03
N GLY A 30 -53.33 11.34 -33.28
CA GLY A 30 -54.34 12.32 -33.71
C GLY A 30 -53.79 13.40 -34.65
N SER A 31 -53.53 13.10 -35.93
CA SER A 31 -53.45 14.14 -36.99
C SER A 31 -54.67 14.08 -37.92
N SER A 32 -55.56 15.06 -37.72
CA SER A 32 -56.54 15.64 -38.64
C SER A 32 -56.87 14.88 -39.95
N ASN A 33 -58.10 14.36 -40.07
CA ASN A 33 -59.15 14.95 -40.94
C ASN A 33 -60.49 14.19 -40.84
N GLY A 34 -61.57 14.92 -40.55
CA GLY A 34 -62.93 14.64 -41.06
C GLY A 34 -63.74 13.49 -40.45
N GLY A 35 -64.84 13.84 -39.79
CA GLY A 35 -66.01 12.96 -39.61
C GLY A 35 -66.47 12.85 -38.16
N GLY A 36 -67.55 13.56 -37.83
CA GLY A 36 -68.06 13.64 -36.47
C GLY A 36 -68.46 12.29 -35.89
N ASN A 37 -67.87 11.98 -34.75
CA ASN A 37 -68.50 11.24 -33.66
C ASN A 37 -68.07 11.92 -32.36
N ASN A 38 -69.08 12.31 -31.58
CA ASN A 38 -68.96 12.96 -30.29
C ASN A 38 -68.08 12.11 -29.35
N PRO A 39 -66.93 12.60 -28.85
CA PRO A 39 -66.20 11.86 -27.84
C PRO A 39 -67.07 11.82 -26.60
N VAL A 40 -67.41 10.61 -26.17
CA VAL A 40 -68.03 10.40 -24.87
C VAL A 40 -67.03 10.95 -23.87
N ASN A 41 -67.50 11.91 -23.06
CA ASN A 41 -66.80 12.52 -21.95
C ASN A 41 -65.99 11.44 -21.22
N ARG A 42 -64.65 11.41 -21.40
CA ARG A 42 -63.80 10.75 -20.41
C ARG A 42 -64.16 11.46 -19.13
N THR A 43 -64.74 10.69 -18.22
CA THR A 43 -65.01 11.08 -16.85
C THR A 43 -63.81 11.88 -16.35
N ASN A 44 -64.12 12.95 -15.64
CA ASN A 44 -63.13 13.82 -15.04
C ASN A 44 -62.12 12.91 -14.30
N ASP A 45 -60.85 13.04 -14.65
CA ASP A 45 -59.70 12.28 -14.13
C ASP A 45 -58.66 13.37 -13.92
N GLN A 46 -58.63 13.89 -12.70
CA GLN A 46 -57.99 15.15 -12.38
C GLN A 46 -56.46 15.01 -12.29
N ASP A 47 -55.94 13.85 -11.88
CA ASP A 47 -54.51 13.59 -11.74
C ASP A 47 -53.91 12.71 -12.85
N ASN A 48 -54.74 12.14 -13.73
CA ASN A 48 -54.38 11.36 -14.91
C ASN A 48 -53.67 10.04 -14.60
N ASP A 49 -54.06 9.37 -13.52
CA ASP A 49 -53.50 8.08 -13.14
C ASP A 49 -54.19 6.88 -13.82
N GLY A 50 -55.31 7.13 -14.50
CA GLY A 50 -56.10 6.12 -15.21
C GLY A 50 -57.36 5.67 -14.47
N VAL A 51 -57.65 6.22 -13.29
CA VAL A 51 -58.86 6.01 -12.49
C VAL A 51 -59.76 7.25 -12.55
N PRO A 52 -61.05 7.12 -12.93
CA PRO A 52 -61.96 8.27 -12.92
C PRO A 52 -62.29 8.82 -11.52
N ASP A 53 -62.42 10.16 -11.39
CA ASP A 53 -62.73 10.88 -10.12
C ASP A 53 -63.94 10.32 -9.34
N ASP A 54 -64.88 9.62 -9.98
CA ASP A 54 -66.09 9.08 -9.33
C ASP A 54 -65.90 7.71 -8.67
N VAL A 55 -64.76 7.07 -8.90
CA VAL A 55 -64.34 5.79 -8.30
C VAL A 55 -62.92 5.82 -7.74
N ASP A 56 -62.20 6.91 -7.96
CA ASP A 56 -60.88 7.22 -7.41
C ASP A 56 -61.01 7.56 -5.89
N ASN A 57 -60.16 6.93 -5.08
CA ASN A 57 -60.08 7.12 -3.63
C ASN A 57 -59.08 8.23 -3.24
N CYS A 58 -58.32 8.75 -4.20
CA CYS A 58 -57.51 9.96 -4.12
C CYS A 58 -57.65 10.86 -5.38
N PRO A 59 -58.81 11.49 -5.65
CA PRO A 59 -59.12 12.20 -6.91
C PRO A 59 -58.22 13.39 -7.32
N ALA A 60 -57.16 13.70 -6.58
CA ALA A 60 -56.22 14.77 -6.89
C ALA A 60 -54.76 14.33 -6.81
N ILE A 61 -54.50 13.07 -6.43
CA ILE A 61 -53.16 12.50 -6.22
C ILE A 61 -53.12 11.12 -6.88
N ALA A 62 -52.39 11.04 -7.98
CA ALA A 62 -52.30 9.84 -8.79
C ALA A 62 -51.89 8.60 -7.97
N ASN A 63 -52.76 7.59 -7.93
CA ASN A 63 -52.57 6.35 -7.21
C ASN A 63 -53.27 5.16 -7.91
N ALA A 64 -52.92 4.92 -9.18
CA ALA A 64 -53.57 3.95 -10.08
C ALA A 64 -53.84 2.53 -9.52
N MET A 65 -53.15 2.11 -8.47
CA MET A 65 -53.33 0.83 -7.78
C MET A 65 -54.48 0.83 -6.75
N GLN A 66 -55.00 2.01 -6.38
CA GLN A 66 -56.14 2.20 -5.48
C GLN A 66 -56.00 1.46 -4.14
N GLU A 67 -54.80 1.51 -3.56
CA GLU A 67 -54.52 0.95 -2.24
C GLU A 67 -55.29 1.75 -1.17
N ASP A 68 -55.83 1.02 -0.19
CA ASP A 68 -56.75 1.46 0.86
C ASP A 68 -56.66 0.43 1.99
N GLN A 69 -55.67 0.63 2.87
CA GLN A 69 -55.24 -0.32 3.89
C GLN A 69 -56.35 -0.54 4.95
N ASP A 70 -56.97 0.52 5.45
CA ASP A 70 -57.98 0.46 6.51
C ASP A 70 -59.42 0.28 5.96
N ASN A 71 -59.61 0.43 4.65
CA ASN A 71 -60.88 0.31 3.93
C ASN A 71 -61.91 1.38 4.31
N ASP A 72 -61.49 2.60 4.66
CA ASP A 72 -62.39 3.73 4.94
C ASP A 72 -62.87 4.45 3.66
N GLY A 73 -62.22 4.17 2.53
CA GLY A 73 -62.53 4.74 1.21
C GLY A 73 -61.71 5.96 0.82
N ILE A 74 -60.73 6.36 1.63
CA ILE A 74 -59.62 7.25 1.31
C ILE A 74 -58.43 6.36 0.91
N GLY A 75 -57.68 6.73 -0.13
CA GLY A 75 -56.54 5.92 -0.55
C GLY A 75 -55.28 6.21 0.25
N ASP A 76 -54.41 5.22 0.40
CA ASP A 76 -53.17 5.28 1.18
C ASP A 76 -52.27 6.49 0.88
N VAL A 77 -52.36 7.03 -0.34
CA VAL A 77 -51.53 8.13 -0.85
C VAL A 77 -52.09 9.51 -0.48
N CYS A 78 -53.36 9.58 -0.08
CA CYS A 78 -54.05 10.79 0.34
C CYS A 78 -54.74 10.66 1.71
N ASP A 79 -54.50 9.55 2.41
CA ASP A 79 -54.93 9.32 3.78
C ASP A 79 -53.89 9.88 4.77
N ASP A 80 -54.38 10.60 5.76
CA ASP A 80 -53.56 11.15 6.85
C ASP A 80 -53.43 10.14 8.01
N ASP A 81 -54.24 9.06 8.06
CA ASP A 81 -54.26 7.98 9.08
C ASP A 81 -54.46 6.63 8.37
N ARG A 82 -53.40 6.09 7.77
CA ARG A 82 -53.52 5.02 6.75
C ARG A 82 -54.03 3.70 7.31
N ASP A 83 -53.79 3.40 8.59
CA ASP A 83 -54.21 2.14 9.20
C ASP A 83 -55.48 2.27 10.09
N GLY A 84 -56.02 3.49 10.20
CA GLY A 84 -57.30 3.80 10.82
C GLY A 84 -57.30 3.64 12.34
N ASP A 85 -56.13 3.80 12.98
CA ASP A 85 -55.94 3.58 14.40
C ASP A 85 -56.23 4.83 15.26
N GLY A 86 -56.26 6.00 14.61
CA GLY A 86 -56.62 7.30 15.17
C GLY A 86 -55.44 8.24 15.45
N GLU A 87 -54.20 7.88 15.09
CA GLU A 87 -53.04 8.76 15.09
C GLU A 87 -52.62 9.13 13.65
N ASP A 88 -52.30 10.41 13.40
CA ASP A 88 -51.89 10.84 12.05
C ASP A 88 -50.53 10.21 11.67
N ASN A 89 -50.33 9.80 10.41
CA ASN A 89 -49.13 9.15 9.87
C ASN A 89 -47.80 9.83 10.24
N ASP A 90 -47.78 11.17 10.38
CA ASP A 90 -46.60 11.96 10.73
C ASP A 90 -46.20 11.82 12.22
N THR A 91 -47.10 11.30 13.05
CA THR A 91 -46.96 11.14 14.50
C THR A 91 -47.16 9.70 14.99
N ASP A 92 -47.68 8.84 14.13
CA ASP A 92 -47.84 7.42 14.37
C ASP A 92 -46.48 6.70 14.27
N ASN A 93 -46.10 5.97 15.33
CA ASN A 93 -44.89 5.16 15.37
C ASN A 93 -45.04 3.79 14.68
N CYS A 94 -46.23 3.46 14.14
CA CYS A 94 -46.50 2.33 13.25
C CYS A 94 -47.51 2.66 12.11
N PRO A 95 -47.21 3.55 11.15
CA PRO A 95 -48.17 4.08 10.15
C PRO A 95 -48.88 3.09 9.21
N LEU A 96 -48.61 1.79 9.33
CA LEU A 96 -49.18 0.71 8.53
C LEU A 96 -49.83 -0.40 9.38
N VAL A 97 -49.71 -0.32 10.72
CA VAL A 97 -50.09 -1.38 11.66
C VAL A 97 -50.75 -0.77 12.88
N ALA A 98 -52.10 -0.80 12.87
CA ALA A 98 -52.91 -0.15 13.89
C ALA A 98 -52.47 -0.48 15.32
N ASN A 99 -52.00 0.54 16.02
CA ASN A 99 -51.49 0.48 17.39
C ASN A 99 -51.89 1.72 18.21
N PRO A 100 -53.20 1.94 18.51
CA PRO A 100 -53.70 3.20 19.08
C PRO A 100 -53.14 3.62 20.46
N ASN A 101 -52.34 2.76 21.09
CA ASN A 101 -51.68 3.03 22.36
C ASN A 101 -50.28 3.63 22.19
N GLN A 102 -49.69 3.57 20.98
CA GLN A 102 -48.36 4.08 20.65
C GLN A 102 -47.32 3.62 21.69
N GLU A 103 -47.42 2.35 22.11
CA GLU A 103 -46.44 1.75 23.02
C GLU A 103 -45.11 1.62 22.26
N ASP A 104 -44.03 2.06 22.89
CA ASP A 104 -42.66 2.07 22.39
C ASP A 104 -41.79 1.84 23.63
N THR A 105 -41.46 0.56 23.86
CA THR A 105 -40.90 0.09 25.13
C THR A 105 -39.44 0.48 25.30
N ASP A 106 -38.67 0.52 24.23
CA ASP A 106 -37.23 0.82 24.24
C ASP A 106 -36.92 2.28 23.83
N GLY A 107 -37.85 2.99 23.21
CA GLY A 107 -37.79 4.42 22.95
C GLY A 107 -37.02 4.79 21.68
N ASP A 108 -36.96 3.90 20.70
CA ASP A 108 -36.24 4.10 19.43
C ASP A 108 -37.05 4.90 18.40
N GLY A 109 -38.37 5.03 18.61
CA GLY A 109 -39.30 5.74 17.73
C GLY A 109 -40.13 4.85 16.81
N ILE A 110 -39.97 3.52 16.87
CA ILE A 110 -40.82 2.52 16.22
C ILE A 110 -41.73 1.89 17.30
N GLY A 111 -43.02 1.75 17.05
CA GLY A 111 -43.95 1.25 18.07
C GLY A 111 -43.90 -0.28 18.24
N ASP A 112 -44.07 -0.79 19.46
CA ASP A 112 -44.08 -2.23 19.85
C ASP A 112 -44.94 -3.13 18.93
N ALA A 113 -45.91 -2.57 18.20
CA ALA A 113 -46.80 -3.29 17.30
C ALA A 113 -46.20 -3.59 15.92
N CYS A 114 -45.24 -2.78 15.48
CA CYS A 114 -44.49 -2.92 14.23
C CYS A 114 -42.97 -3.03 14.44
N ASP A 115 -42.52 -2.79 15.67
CA ASP A 115 -41.17 -3.00 16.18
C ASP A 115 -40.97 -4.49 16.52
N GLN A 116 -39.98 -5.12 15.88
CA GLN A 116 -39.65 -6.52 16.09
C GLN A 116 -38.62 -6.77 17.21
N ASN A 117 -38.17 -5.71 17.91
CA ASN A 117 -37.36 -5.74 19.13
C ASN A 117 -36.15 -6.70 19.04
N ASN A 118 -35.56 -6.81 17.85
CA ASN A 118 -34.45 -7.71 17.61
C ASN A 118 -33.22 -6.92 17.15
N ASP A 119 -32.87 -5.81 17.77
CA ASP A 119 -31.52 -5.26 17.60
C ASP A 119 -30.61 -5.88 18.70
N GLN A 120 -29.98 -7.01 18.40
CA GLN A 120 -29.22 -7.76 19.40
C GLN A 120 -27.92 -7.08 19.83
N ASP A 121 -27.31 -6.26 18.98
CA ASP A 121 -26.01 -5.62 19.24
C ASP A 121 -26.10 -4.12 19.53
N GLY A 122 -27.26 -3.51 19.33
CA GLY A 122 -27.60 -2.15 19.69
C GLY A 122 -27.03 -1.12 18.73
N ASP A 123 -26.89 -1.45 17.45
CA ASP A 123 -26.32 -0.58 16.43
C ASP A 123 -27.34 0.36 15.75
N GLY A 124 -28.63 0.14 16.04
CA GLY A 124 -29.74 0.92 15.53
C GLY A 124 -30.35 0.36 14.25
N ILE A 125 -29.97 -0.84 13.83
CA ILE A 125 -30.58 -1.61 12.74
C ILE A 125 -31.19 -2.90 13.32
N ASP A 126 -32.42 -3.22 12.93
CA ASP A 126 -33.10 -4.45 13.38
C ASP A 126 -32.44 -5.72 12.78
N ASP A 127 -32.28 -6.84 13.52
CA ASP A 127 -31.63 -8.09 13.04
C ASP A 127 -32.22 -8.64 11.72
N GLY A 128 -33.45 -8.24 11.36
CA GLY A 128 -34.11 -8.65 10.12
C GLY A 128 -33.60 -7.95 8.87
N GLU A 129 -33.05 -6.73 9.03
CA GLU A 129 -32.49 -5.88 7.98
C GLU A 129 -30.98 -5.65 8.19
N ASP A 130 -30.45 -5.98 9.37
CA ASP A 130 -29.04 -5.92 9.73
C ASP A 130 -28.24 -7.04 9.03
N ASN A 131 -27.21 -6.65 8.29
CA ASN A 131 -26.30 -7.58 7.63
C ASN A 131 -25.27 -8.21 8.58
N CYS A 132 -25.18 -7.74 9.83
CA CYS A 132 -24.44 -8.35 10.92
C CYS A 132 -25.21 -8.36 12.26
N PRO A 133 -26.28 -9.17 12.41
CA PRO A 133 -27.23 -9.19 13.57
C PRO A 133 -26.69 -9.43 14.98
N THR A 134 -25.38 -9.51 15.17
CA THR A 134 -24.75 -9.73 16.47
C THR A 134 -23.43 -8.95 16.63
N VAL A 135 -23.05 -8.15 15.63
CA VAL A 135 -21.79 -7.39 15.57
C VAL A 135 -22.07 -5.97 15.11
N PHE A 136 -22.13 -5.05 16.08
CA PHE A 136 -22.40 -3.61 15.88
C PHE A 136 -21.71 -3.02 14.63
N ASN A 137 -22.50 -2.60 13.65
CA ASN A 137 -22.05 -1.96 12.40
C ASN A 137 -23.11 -1.03 11.80
N PRO A 138 -23.37 0.15 12.41
CA PRO A 138 -24.41 1.07 11.96
C PRO A 138 -24.28 1.54 10.51
N GLU A 139 -23.07 1.48 9.94
CA GLU A 139 -22.78 1.83 8.56
C GLU A 139 -23.18 0.76 7.54
N GLN A 140 -23.47 -0.48 7.99
CA GLN A 140 -23.94 -1.61 7.16
C GLN A 140 -23.09 -1.81 5.90
N GLY A 141 -21.76 -1.71 6.04
CA GLY A 141 -20.81 -2.00 4.97
C GLY A 141 -20.96 -3.44 4.48
N ASP A 142 -20.92 -3.62 3.17
CA ASP A 142 -21.08 -4.89 2.44
C ASP A 142 -20.45 -4.71 1.05
N VAL A 143 -19.13 -4.93 0.97
CA VAL A 143 -18.31 -4.64 -0.22
C VAL A 143 -18.70 -5.54 -1.39
N ASP A 144 -18.93 -6.83 -1.13
CA ASP A 144 -19.22 -7.83 -2.17
C ASP A 144 -20.72 -8.01 -2.48
N ASN A 145 -21.60 -7.42 -1.64
CA ASN A 145 -23.05 -7.43 -1.74
C ASN A 145 -23.67 -8.83 -1.64
N ASP A 146 -23.09 -9.72 -0.84
CA ASP A 146 -23.64 -11.05 -0.58
C ASP A 146 -24.73 -11.08 0.52
N GLY A 147 -24.87 -9.96 1.25
CA GLY A 147 -25.83 -9.76 2.32
C GLY A 147 -25.29 -10.07 3.73
N ILE A 148 -24.00 -10.39 3.86
CA ILE A 148 -23.24 -10.46 5.10
C ILE A 148 -22.41 -9.16 5.18
N GLY A 149 -22.43 -8.47 6.32
CA GLY A 149 -21.70 -7.22 6.43
C GLY A 149 -20.19 -7.41 6.61
N ASP A 150 -19.39 -6.45 6.15
CA ASP A 150 -17.92 -6.49 6.14
C ASP A 150 -17.30 -6.89 7.49
N VAL A 151 -17.93 -6.49 8.60
CA VAL A 151 -17.40 -6.74 9.97
C VAL A 151 -17.65 -8.16 10.47
N CYS A 152 -18.59 -8.88 9.87
CA CYS A 152 -18.97 -10.24 10.23
C CYS A 152 -18.80 -11.24 9.07
N ASP A 153 -18.32 -10.77 7.92
CA ASP A 153 -17.85 -11.60 6.84
C ASP A 153 -16.40 -12.06 7.08
N ASP A 154 -16.13 -13.31 6.72
CA ASP A 154 -14.78 -13.88 6.74
C ASP A 154 -14.02 -13.60 5.42
N ASP A 155 -14.70 -13.17 4.35
CA ASP A 155 -14.20 -12.86 3.00
C ASP A 155 -14.95 -11.63 2.43
N ALA A 156 -14.65 -10.45 2.97
CA ALA A 156 -15.50 -9.25 2.83
C ALA A 156 -15.63 -8.71 1.40
N ASP A 157 -14.69 -9.03 0.52
CA ASP A 157 -14.74 -8.62 -0.90
C ASP A 157 -15.08 -9.76 -1.87
N GLY A 158 -15.30 -10.97 -1.35
CA GLY A 158 -15.78 -12.14 -2.08
C GLY A 158 -14.81 -12.65 -3.15
N ASP A 159 -13.52 -12.39 -3.02
CA ASP A 159 -12.52 -12.80 -4.00
C ASP A 159 -12.07 -14.27 -3.84
N GLY A 160 -12.39 -14.87 -2.71
CA GLY A 160 -12.06 -16.25 -2.35
C GLY A 160 -10.83 -16.42 -1.45
N VAL A 161 -10.28 -15.32 -0.92
CA VAL A 161 -9.20 -15.28 0.07
C VAL A 161 -9.74 -14.75 1.40
N ASP A 162 -9.77 -15.60 2.44
CA ASP A 162 -10.25 -15.17 3.77
C ASP A 162 -9.50 -13.90 4.27
N ASN A 163 -10.21 -12.94 4.86
CA ASN A 163 -9.75 -11.64 5.39
C ASN A 163 -8.43 -11.70 6.21
N THR A 164 -8.14 -12.84 6.84
CA THR A 164 -6.91 -13.04 7.64
C THR A 164 -5.65 -13.32 6.82
N ASN A 165 -5.81 -13.70 5.54
CA ASN A 165 -4.74 -13.98 4.59
C ASN A 165 -4.80 -13.06 3.36
N ASP A 166 -5.75 -12.12 3.35
CA ASP A 166 -5.99 -11.20 2.26
C ASP A 166 -5.17 -9.91 2.48
N ASN A 167 -4.32 -9.57 1.52
CA ASN A 167 -3.54 -8.33 1.52
C ASN A 167 -4.35 -7.11 1.03
N CYS A 168 -5.59 -7.28 0.57
CA CYS A 168 -6.54 -6.24 0.21
C CYS A 168 -7.98 -6.56 0.63
N VAL A 169 -8.22 -6.76 1.94
CA VAL A 169 -9.51 -7.13 2.60
C VAL A 169 -10.82 -6.54 2.03
N TYR A 170 -10.78 -5.39 1.37
CA TYR A 170 -11.96 -4.71 0.83
C TYR A 170 -11.86 -4.45 -0.69
N THR A 171 -10.96 -5.13 -1.41
CA THR A 171 -10.70 -4.91 -2.84
C THR A 171 -10.21 -6.20 -3.50
N ALA A 172 -11.16 -6.90 -4.14
CA ALA A 172 -10.93 -8.23 -4.68
C ALA A 172 -9.67 -8.35 -5.55
N ASN A 173 -8.76 -9.23 -5.13
CA ASN A 173 -7.48 -9.55 -5.77
C ASN A 173 -7.02 -10.98 -5.45
N ASN A 174 -7.74 -11.98 -5.94
CA ASN A 174 -7.45 -13.40 -5.67
C ASN A 174 -6.02 -13.87 -6.09
N ASP A 175 -5.27 -13.09 -6.87
CA ASP A 175 -3.85 -13.37 -7.15
C ASP A 175 -2.88 -12.93 -6.04
N GLN A 176 -3.34 -12.06 -5.13
CA GLN A 176 -2.62 -11.57 -3.95
C GLN A 176 -1.24 -11.05 -4.32
N ALA A 177 -1.19 -10.32 -5.44
CA ALA A 177 0.03 -9.66 -5.88
C ALA A 177 0.41 -8.56 -4.88
N ASP A 178 1.71 -8.48 -4.60
CA ASP A 178 2.34 -7.64 -3.58
C ASP A 178 3.81 -7.50 -4.00
N ILE A 179 4.10 -6.47 -4.80
CA ILE A 179 5.40 -6.27 -5.45
C ILE A 179 6.50 -5.95 -4.43
N ASP A 180 6.21 -5.09 -3.45
CA ASP A 180 7.20 -4.63 -2.47
C ASP A 180 7.24 -5.49 -1.20
N THR A 181 6.28 -6.41 -1.04
CA THR A 181 6.15 -7.39 0.05
C THR A 181 5.87 -6.77 1.43
N ASP A 182 5.26 -5.58 1.47
CA ASP A 182 4.93 -4.91 2.73
C ASP A 182 3.66 -5.47 3.42
N GLY A 183 2.89 -6.30 2.68
CA GLY A 183 1.66 -6.94 3.13
C GLY A 183 0.38 -6.21 2.73
N VAL A 184 0.48 -5.13 1.96
CA VAL A 184 -0.62 -4.48 1.24
C VAL A 184 -0.59 -4.96 -0.21
N GLY A 185 -1.74 -5.35 -0.77
CA GLY A 185 -1.77 -5.86 -2.14
C GLY A 185 -1.72 -4.74 -3.18
N ASP A 186 -1.12 -5.07 -4.33
CA ASP A 186 -0.91 -4.18 -5.48
C ASP A 186 -2.12 -3.34 -5.90
N VAL A 187 -3.34 -3.87 -5.71
CA VAL A 187 -4.58 -3.21 -6.15
C VAL A 187 -5.10 -2.17 -5.15
N CYS A 188 -4.68 -2.27 -3.89
CA CYS A 188 -5.08 -1.40 -2.79
C CYS A 188 -3.90 -0.63 -2.18
N ASP A 189 -2.70 -0.82 -2.72
CA ASP A 189 -1.52 -0.02 -2.43
C ASP A 189 -1.50 1.28 -3.27
N ASP A 190 -1.07 2.37 -2.64
CA ASP A 190 -0.86 3.68 -3.28
C ASP A 190 0.61 3.88 -3.74
N ASP A 191 1.52 2.99 -3.35
CA ASP A 191 2.98 3.00 -3.63
C ASP A 191 3.47 1.56 -3.87
N ARG A 192 3.00 0.93 -4.94
CA ARG A 192 3.04 -0.54 -5.13
C ARG A 192 4.44 -1.15 -5.09
N ASP A 193 5.46 -0.41 -5.52
CA ASP A 193 6.83 -0.91 -5.54
C ASP A 193 7.69 -0.43 -4.35
N GLY A 194 7.10 0.34 -3.45
CA GLY A 194 7.70 0.75 -2.19
C GLY A 194 8.87 1.72 -2.33
N ASP A 195 8.99 2.41 -3.47
CA ASP A 195 10.08 3.35 -3.75
C ASP A 195 9.86 4.75 -3.14
N THR A 196 8.74 4.98 -2.46
CA THR A 196 8.30 6.24 -1.82
C THR A 196 7.64 7.25 -2.76
N ILE A 197 7.50 6.94 -4.04
CA ILE A 197 6.78 7.74 -5.03
C ILE A 197 5.43 7.09 -5.29
N LEU A 198 4.36 7.72 -4.81
CA LEU A 198 2.99 7.24 -5.04
C LEU A 198 2.73 6.92 -6.53
N ASP A 199 2.07 5.80 -6.82
CA ASP A 199 1.70 5.27 -8.14
C ASP A 199 1.18 6.34 -9.12
N VAL A 200 0.45 7.33 -8.60
CA VAL A 200 -0.13 8.42 -9.39
C VAL A 200 0.88 9.42 -9.94
N ASN A 201 2.09 9.46 -9.38
CA ASN A 201 3.20 10.32 -9.79
C ASN A 201 4.43 9.53 -10.22
N ASP A 202 4.39 8.21 -10.14
CA ASP A 202 5.50 7.32 -10.46
C ASP A 202 5.53 7.01 -11.96
N ASN A 203 6.68 7.26 -12.59
CA ASN A 203 6.93 6.94 -13.99
C ASN A 203 7.30 5.45 -14.22
N CYS A 204 7.48 4.67 -13.15
CA CYS A 204 7.71 3.22 -13.16
C CYS A 204 6.99 2.45 -12.05
N MET A 205 5.66 2.55 -11.97
CA MET A 205 4.73 1.90 -10.98
C MET A 205 5.00 0.46 -10.48
N ASN A 206 5.86 -0.32 -11.13
CA ASN A 206 6.17 -1.70 -10.72
C ASN A 206 7.69 -1.94 -10.59
N THR A 207 8.52 -0.90 -10.59
CA THR A 207 9.98 -1.00 -10.62
C THR A 207 10.59 0.21 -9.91
N PRO A 208 11.13 0.02 -8.68
CA PRO A 208 11.55 1.12 -7.84
C PRO A 208 12.57 2.05 -8.50
N ASN A 209 12.29 3.35 -8.53
CA ASN A 209 13.18 4.39 -9.06
C ASN A 209 12.91 5.76 -8.43
N THR A 210 13.38 5.91 -7.19
CA THR A 210 13.19 7.14 -6.40
C THR A 210 13.71 8.44 -7.05
N ASP A 211 14.60 8.33 -8.05
CA ASP A 211 15.13 9.47 -8.80
C ASP A 211 14.21 9.95 -9.94
N GLN A 212 13.25 9.10 -10.34
CA GLN A 212 12.29 9.32 -11.40
C GLN A 212 12.96 9.78 -12.70
N ALA A 213 14.14 9.21 -13.00
CA ALA A 213 14.85 9.50 -14.25
C ALA A 213 13.97 9.14 -15.46
N ASP A 214 13.96 10.02 -16.46
CA ASP A 214 13.14 9.97 -17.68
C ASP A 214 13.89 10.81 -18.74
N LEU A 215 14.81 10.16 -19.44
CA LEU A 215 15.80 10.78 -20.30
C LEU A 215 15.18 11.44 -21.55
N ASP A 216 14.19 10.78 -22.17
CA ASP A 216 13.52 11.28 -23.37
C ASP A 216 12.26 12.13 -23.06
N VAL A 217 11.81 12.11 -21.81
CA VAL A 217 10.68 12.89 -21.28
C VAL A 217 9.34 12.46 -21.89
N ASP A 218 9.16 11.16 -22.14
CA ASP A 218 7.90 10.59 -22.63
C ASP A 218 6.92 10.20 -21.51
N GLY A 219 7.42 10.16 -20.26
CA GLY A 219 6.67 9.84 -19.05
C GLY A 219 6.76 8.38 -18.60
N ILE A 220 7.57 7.54 -19.26
CA ILE A 220 8.01 6.22 -18.80
C ILE A 220 9.41 6.39 -18.20
N GLY A 221 9.66 5.89 -16.99
CA GLY A 221 10.96 6.06 -16.36
C GLY A 221 12.05 5.17 -16.96
N ASP A 222 13.29 5.63 -16.88
CA ASP A 222 14.46 5.01 -17.50
C ASP A 222 14.65 3.52 -17.14
N VAL A 223 14.24 3.12 -15.93
CA VAL A 223 14.37 1.73 -15.43
C VAL A 223 13.33 0.77 -16.01
N CYS A 224 12.19 1.30 -16.47
CA CYS A 224 11.08 0.53 -17.03
C CYS A 224 10.78 0.87 -18.50
N ASP A 225 11.65 1.67 -19.13
CA ASP A 225 11.60 2.01 -20.55
C ASP A 225 12.47 1.07 -21.41
N ASP A 226 11.92 0.63 -22.54
CA ASP A 226 12.57 -0.21 -23.53
C ASP A 226 13.37 0.61 -24.58
N ASP A 227 13.19 1.95 -24.64
CA ASP A 227 13.80 2.88 -25.62
C ASP A 227 14.15 4.22 -24.93
N ARG A 228 15.12 4.17 -24.00
CA ARG A 228 15.33 5.20 -22.97
C ARG A 228 15.63 6.59 -23.54
N ASP A 229 16.23 6.69 -24.72
CA ASP A 229 16.57 7.97 -25.34
C ASP A 229 15.58 8.43 -26.43
N GLY A 230 14.54 7.63 -26.68
CA GLY A 230 13.43 7.94 -27.58
C GLY A 230 13.83 8.04 -29.05
N ASP A 231 14.92 7.42 -29.47
CA ASP A 231 15.41 7.50 -30.84
C ASP A 231 14.74 6.50 -31.80
N GLY A 232 14.04 5.51 -31.25
CA GLY A 232 13.33 4.46 -31.96
C GLY A 232 14.11 3.15 -32.12
N VAL A 233 15.26 3.00 -31.46
CA VAL A 233 16.07 1.77 -31.40
C VAL A 233 15.99 1.22 -29.97
N PRO A 234 15.42 0.03 -29.75
CA PRO A 234 15.30 -0.53 -28.39
C PRO A 234 16.67 -0.71 -27.73
N ASN A 235 16.73 -0.47 -26.42
CA ASN A 235 17.93 -0.50 -25.57
C ASN A 235 18.80 -1.75 -25.78
N ASP A 236 18.18 -2.92 -26.01
CA ASP A 236 18.90 -4.20 -26.20
C ASP A 236 19.62 -4.34 -27.55
N THR A 237 19.34 -3.45 -28.49
CA THR A 237 19.93 -3.39 -29.83
C THR A 237 20.57 -2.06 -30.17
N ASP A 238 20.47 -1.08 -29.27
CA ASP A 238 21.03 0.25 -29.42
C ASP A 238 22.52 0.28 -29.07
N ASN A 239 23.33 0.84 -29.97
CA ASN A 239 24.75 1.05 -29.73
C ASN A 239 25.08 2.32 -28.94
N CYS A 240 24.08 3.15 -28.62
CA CYS A 240 24.13 4.24 -27.65
C CYS A 240 22.79 4.39 -26.89
N PRO A 241 22.40 3.45 -26.00
CA PRO A 241 21.08 3.44 -25.32
C PRO A 241 20.71 4.68 -24.48
N LEU A 242 21.65 5.62 -24.32
CA LEU A 242 21.52 6.83 -23.50
C LEU A 242 21.70 8.11 -24.33
N ALA A 243 21.85 7.99 -25.66
CA ALA A 243 22.20 9.11 -26.51
C ALA A 243 21.67 8.96 -27.94
N ALA A 244 20.50 9.57 -28.17
CA ALA A 244 19.72 9.42 -29.38
C ALA A 244 20.55 9.49 -30.68
N ASN A 245 20.62 8.36 -31.38
CA ASN A 245 21.39 8.16 -32.60
C ASN A 245 20.72 7.13 -33.53
N ALA A 246 19.47 7.37 -33.94
CA ALA A 246 18.65 6.46 -34.76
C ALA A 246 19.29 5.92 -36.07
N ASP A 247 20.43 6.45 -36.51
CA ASP A 247 21.21 5.94 -37.64
C ASP A 247 22.25 4.85 -37.26
N GLN A 248 22.46 4.63 -35.96
CA GLN A 248 23.33 3.63 -35.35
C GLN A 248 24.73 3.66 -35.97
N ALA A 249 25.23 4.88 -36.20
CA ALA A 249 26.56 5.08 -36.79
C ALA A 249 27.64 4.55 -35.84
N ASP A 250 28.48 3.65 -36.35
CA ASP A 250 29.64 3.06 -35.67
C ASP A 250 30.78 3.00 -36.70
N SER A 251 31.66 3.99 -36.66
CA SER A 251 32.67 4.24 -37.70
C SER A 251 33.87 3.31 -37.61
N ASP A 252 34.20 2.78 -36.43
CA ASP A 252 35.36 1.93 -36.22
C ASP A 252 35.02 0.45 -35.95
N GLY A 253 33.74 0.15 -35.72
CA GLY A 253 33.17 -1.18 -35.71
C GLY A 253 33.37 -1.92 -34.40
N ASP A 254 33.49 -1.20 -33.28
CA ASP A 254 33.70 -1.80 -31.96
C ASP A 254 32.39 -2.13 -31.22
N GLY A 255 31.25 -1.68 -31.76
CA GLY A 255 29.92 -1.94 -31.24
C GLY A 255 29.34 -0.80 -30.39
N ILE A 256 30.07 0.29 -30.18
CA ILE A 256 29.61 1.52 -29.50
C ILE A 256 29.36 2.58 -30.57
N GLY A 257 28.27 3.35 -30.45
CA GLY A 257 27.91 4.33 -31.47
C GLY A 257 28.79 5.58 -31.42
N ASP A 258 29.02 6.19 -32.59
CA ASP A 258 29.87 7.38 -32.77
C ASP A 258 29.47 8.57 -31.86
N VAL A 259 28.22 8.60 -31.38
CA VAL A 259 27.66 9.66 -30.53
C VAL A 259 28.09 9.50 -29.06
N CYS A 260 28.23 8.26 -28.58
CA CYS A 260 28.63 7.93 -27.20
C CYS A 260 30.09 7.47 -27.08
N ASP A 261 30.75 7.04 -28.17
CA ASP A 261 32.15 6.57 -28.19
C ASP A 261 33.22 7.67 -27.94
N GLY A 262 32.85 8.92 -27.63
CA GLY A 262 33.82 10.01 -27.41
C GLY A 262 34.68 10.40 -28.63
N GLY A 263 34.42 9.78 -29.80
CA GLY A 263 35.07 9.99 -31.09
C GLY A 263 36.16 8.96 -31.42
N THR A 264 36.80 9.12 -32.59
CA THR A 264 37.66 8.12 -33.29
C THR A 264 38.97 7.67 -32.59
N GLY A 265 39.03 7.68 -31.28
CA GLY A 265 40.16 7.19 -30.52
C GLY A 265 40.07 7.62 -29.07
N ASN A 266 39.62 6.69 -28.25
CA ASN A 266 40.08 6.40 -26.90
C ASN A 266 40.34 7.62 -25.97
N PRO A 267 39.68 7.65 -24.81
CA PRO A 267 39.09 6.48 -24.16
C PRO A 267 37.58 6.37 -24.40
N THR A 268 37.13 5.13 -24.58
CA THR A 268 35.73 4.69 -24.64
C THR A 268 35.00 5.17 -23.39
N ASP A 269 33.74 5.58 -23.55
CA ASP A 269 32.84 6.14 -22.54
C ASP A 269 31.46 5.53 -22.82
N THR A 270 31.28 4.28 -22.37
CA THR A 270 30.20 3.39 -22.79
C THR A 270 28.81 3.90 -22.34
N ASP A 271 28.73 4.62 -21.23
CA ASP A 271 27.47 5.17 -20.71
C ASP A 271 27.30 6.69 -20.89
N GLY A 272 28.32 7.38 -21.41
CA GLY A 272 28.24 8.78 -21.79
C GLY A 272 28.13 9.76 -20.62
N ASP A 273 28.52 9.34 -19.41
CA ASP A 273 28.47 10.19 -18.22
C ASP A 273 29.63 11.22 -18.15
N GLY A 274 30.59 11.10 -19.08
CA GLY A 274 31.76 11.96 -19.21
C GLY A 274 33.01 11.43 -18.52
N ILE A 275 32.96 10.24 -17.93
CA ILE A 275 34.06 9.50 -17.36
C ILE A 275 34.46 8.35 -18.29
N PRO A 276 35.74 8.26 -18.68
CA PRO A 276 36.18 7.15 -19.50
C PRO A 276 36.10 5.78 -18.81
N ASP A 277 35.68 4.72 -19.52
CA ASP A 277 35.58 3.32 -19.06
C ASP A 277 36.80 2.83 -18.27
N ALA A 278 37.99 3.30 -18.65
CA ALA A 278 39.25 2.90 -18.02
C ALA A 278 39.45 3.46 -16.60
N THR A 279 38.67 4.47 -16.24
CA THR A 279 38.69 5.18 -14.96
C THR A 279 37.31 5.27 -14.31
N ASP A 280 36.29 4.76 -14.99
CA ASP A 280 34.92 4.73 -14.53
C ASP A 280 34.70 3.53 -13.60
N ASN A 281 34.15 3.79 -12.41
CA ASN A 281 33.78 2.75 -11.46
C ASN A 281 32.39 2.14 -11.75
N CYS A 282 31.62 2.69 -12.68
CA CYS A 282 30.42 2.09 -13.28
C CYS A 282 30.36 2.28 -14.81
N PRO A 283 31.23 1.63 -15.62
CA PRO A 283 31.32 1.84 -17.08
C PRO A 283 30.08 1.57 -17.93
N ALA A 284 28.94 1.24 -17.35
CA ALA A 284 27.70 0.95 -18.07
C ALA A 284 26.48 1.65 -17.44
N ILE A 285 26.65 2.41 -16.35
CA ILE A 285 25.59 3.06 -15.61
C ILE A 285 26.08 4.46 -15.22
N PRO A 286 25.49 5.53 -15.78
CA PRO A 286 26.01 6.88 -15.59
C PRO A 286 26.13 7.27 -14.13
N ASN A 287 27.34 7.63 -13.70
CA ASN A 287 27.62 8.12 -12.34
C ASN A 287 28.77 9.12 -12.35
N ALA A 288 28.53 10.29 -12.96
CA ALA A 288 29.56 11.32 -13.14
C ALA A 288 30.21 11.83 -11.84
N ASP A 289 29.64 11.53 -10.67
CA ASP A 289 30.22 11.81 -9.35
C ASP A 289 31.21 10.75 -8.85
N GLN A 290 31.20 9.56 -9.47
CA GLN A 290 32.05 8.40 -9.18
C GLN A 290 32.00 8.04 -7.69
N ALA A 291 30.81 8.11 -7.08
CA ALA A 291 30.59 7.71 -5.70
C ALA A 291 30.94 6.21 -5.53
N ASP A 292 31.68 5.90 -4.46
CA ASP A 292 32.21 4.57 -4.11
C ASP A 292 32.33 4.54 -2.57
N GLY A 293 31.20 4.27 -1.92
CA GLY A 293 31.03 4.42 -0.48
C GLY A 293 31.82 3.39 0.32
N ASP A 294 31.92 2.16 -0.19
CA ASP A 294 32.68 1.10 0.47
C ASP A 294 34.16 1.12 0.08
N GLY A 295 34.55 1.69 -1.06
CA GLY A 295 35.93 1.82 -1.53
C GLY A 295 36.47 0.56 -2.21
N ASP A 296 35.61 -0.32 -2.72
CA ASP A 296 36.01 -1.55 -3.43
C ASP A 296 36.36 -1.32 -4.91
N GLY A 297 36.06 -0.12 -5.43
CA GLY A 297 36.34 0.31 -6.80
C GLY A 297 35.18 0.08 -7.77
N LYS A 298 34.01 -0.35 -7.32
CA LYS A 298 32.74 -0.26 -8.03
C LYS A 298 31.95 0.94 -7.52
N GLY A 299 31.23 1.61 -8.41
CA GLY A 299 30.43 2.75 -7.99
C GLY A 299 29.13 2.32 -7.31
N ASP A 300 28.63 3.18 -6.42
CA ASP A 300 27.44 2.89 -5.58
C ASP A 300 26.20 2.49 -6.40
N VAL A 301 26.08 2.96 -7.64
CA VAL A 301 24.93 2.69 -8.54
C VAL A 301 25.02 1.36 -9.29
N CYS A 302 26.20 0.74 -9.36
CA CYS A 302 26.44 -0.52 -10.08
C CYS A 302 27.03 -1.62 -9.16
N ASP A 303 27.00 -1.37 -7.84
CA ASP A 303 27.55 -2.26 -6.82
C ASP A 303 26.57 -3.43 -6.52
N ASP A 304 26.59 -4.44 -7.39
CA ASP A 304 25.71 -5.62 -7.31
C ASP A 304 26.08 -6.63 -6.22
N ASP A 305 27.26 -6.56 -5.60
CA ASP A 305 27.64 -7.41 -4.46
C ASP A 305 27.29 -6.82 -3.09
N GLY A 306 26.63 -5.66 -3.09
CA GLY A 306 26.23 -4.94 -1.89
C GLY A 306 27.42 -4.39 -1.13
N PHE A 307 27.15 -3.68 -0.04
CA PHE A 307 28.23 -3.02 0.71
C PHE A 307 29.23 -4.03 1.28
N THR A 308 30.50 -3.99 0.82
CA THR A 308 31.53 -4.93 1.24
C THR A 308 32.54 -4.34 2.23
N CYS A 309 32.74 -5.05 3.32
CA CYS A 309 33.83 -4.76 4.25
C CYS A 309 34.98 -5.72 4.01
N SER A 310 36.02 -5.29 3.31
CA SER A 310 37.12 -6.19 2.94
C SER A 310 38.50 -5.56 3.10
N ALA A 311 39.53 -6.40 3.08
CA ALA A 311 40.91 -5.94 3.25
C ALA A 311 41.34 -5.04 2.08
N GLY A 312 41.38 -3.72 2.30
CA GLY A 312 41.75 -2.72 1.28
C GLY A 312 40.68 -1.71 0.93
N THR A 313 39.44 -1.88 1.40
CA THR A 313 38.32 -0.94 1.22
C THR A 313 38.28 0.11 2.33
N THR A 314 37.38 1.09 2.24
CA THR A 314 37.18 2.14 3.25
C THR A 314 36.82 1.54 4.62
N TYR A 315 36.03 0.46 4.62
CA TYR A 315 35.59 -0.24 5.82
C TYR A 315 36.23 -1.63 5.94
N GLN A 316 36.94 -1.85 7.03
CA GLN A 316 37.65 -3.10 7.30
C GLN A 316 36.79 -4.00 8.20
N PRO A 317 36.70 -5.33 7.92
CA PRO A 317 35.90 -6.23 8.72
C PRO A 317 36.53 -6.50 10.08
N LEU A 318 35.70 -6.61 11.12
CA LEU A 318 36.10 -7.23 12.37
C LEU A 318 36.05 -8.74 12.21
N THR A 319 37.17 -9.41 12.48
CA THR A 319 37.30 -10.84 12.16
C THR A 319 37.48 -11.69 13.40
N SER A 320 37.10 -12.96 13.29
CA SER A 320 37.30 -14.00 14.32
C SER A 320 38.76 -14.18 14.78
N ALA A 321 39.75 -13.61 14.06
CA ALA A 321 41.14 -13.61 14.49
C ALA A 321 41.36 -12.72 15.74
N ASN A 322 40.68 -11.57 15.79
CA ASN A 322 40.88 -10.55 16.81
C ASN A 322 39.64 -10.32 17.67
N TYR A 323 38.49 -10.84 17.27
CA TYR A 323 37.21 -10.68 17.95
C TYR A 323 36.53 -12.02 18.21
N THR A 324 35.62 -12.04 19.18
CA THR A 324 34.68 -13.12 19.45
C THR A 324 33.26 -12.57 19.26
N ALA A 325 32.42 -13.31 18.54
CA ALA A 325 31.01 -12.99 18.40
C ALA A 325 30.24 -13.40 19.68
N ASP A 326 29.30 -12.56 20.09
CA ASP A 326 28.38 -12.79 21.21
C ASP A 326 26.96 -12.34 20.81
N SER A 327 25.95 -12.97 21.39
CA SER A 327 24.56 -12.69 21.05
C SER A 327 23.61 -13.02 22.21
N SER A 328 22.46 -12.35 22.24
CA SER A 328 21.38 -12.73 23.15
C SER A 328 20.04 -12.14 22.73
N VAL A 329 19.00 -12.58 23.43
CA VAL A 329 17.65 -12.00 23.35
C VAL A 329 17.54 -10.82 24.30
N LEU A 330 16.92 -9.75 23.83
CA LEU A 330 16.63 -8.54 24.60
C LEU A 330 15.20 -8.58 25.16
N GLY A 331 15.05 -8.09 26.39
CA GLY A 331 13.75 -7.86 27.02
C GLY A 331 12.89 -9.12 27.22
N VAL A 332 11.57 -8.97 27.10
CA VAL A 332 10.61 -10.08 27.20
C VAL A 332 10.07 -10.38 25.82
N CYS A 333 10.69 -11.38 25.18
CA CYS A 333 10.28 -11.85 23.87
C CYS A 333 10.07 -13.37 23.86
N LEU A 334 8.88 -13.81 23.44
CA LEU A 334 8.56 -15.23 23.28
C LEU A 334 8.86 -15.67 21.85
N GLY A 335 9.72 -16.66 21.69
CA GLY A 335 10.12 -17.14 20.37
C GLY A 335 11.20 -16.31 19.68
N CYS A 336 11.81 -15.34 20.37
CA CYS A 336 13.03 -14.71 19.87
C CYS A 336 14.23 -15.66 19.93
N SER A 337 15.10 -15.60 18.93
CA SER A 337 16.41 -16.24 18.91
C SER A 337 17.42 -15.38 18.16
N VAL A 338 18.70 -15.64 18.38
CA VAL A 338 19.77 -15.19 17.47
C VAL A 338 20.49 -16.46 17.04
N ASP A 339 20.59 -16.66 15.73
CA ASP A 339 21.20 -17.84 15.12
C ASP A 339 22.50 -17.46 14.41
N ASP A 340 23.48 -18.37 14.48
CA ASP A 340 24.77 -18.30 13.78
C ASP A 340 25.55 -16.98 13.98
N GLU A 341 25.65 -16.49 15.21
CA GLU A 341 26.27 -15.19 15.55
C GLU A 341 27.71 -15.03 15.04
N GLY A 342 28.44 -16.14 14.89
CA GLY A 342 29.81 -16.15 14.38
C GLY A 342 29.94 -15.70 12.93
N ASN A 343 28.87 -15.78 12.13
CA ASN A 343 28.88 -15.39 10.73
C ASN A 343 29.08 -13.87 10.56
N ALA A 344 28.71 -13.06 11.55
CA ALA A 344 28.88 -11.59 11.49
C ALA A 344 30.35 -11.11 11.52
N ILE A 345 31.31 -12.02 11.72
CA ILE A 345 32.76 -11.73 11.79
C ILE A 345 33.60 -12.80 11.06
N ASP A 346 33.01 -13.49 10.09
CA ASP A 346 33.64 -14.61 9.38
C ASP A 346 34.31 -14.26 8.05
N GLU A 347 34.27 -12.97 7.67
CA GLU A 347 34.83 -12.43 6.42
C GLU A 347 34.12 -12.96 5.16
N ASN A 348 32.86 -13.37 5.29
CA ASN A 348 32.04 -13.86 4.19
C ASN A 348 30.66 -13.18 4.18
N ASN A 349 30.53 -12.12 3.40
CA ASN A 349 29.31 -11.33 3.27
C ASN A 349 28.08 -12.13 2.76
N ALA A 350 28.28 -13.34 2.19
CA ALA A 350 27.19 -14.23 1.79
C ALA A 350 26.55 -15.02 2.96
N THR A 351 27.18 -15.03 4.13
CA THR A 351 26.65 -15.61 5.37
C THR A 351 26.17 -14.52 6.32
N PHE A 352 25.32 -14.86 7.28
CA PHE A 352 24.74 -13.89 8.21
C PHE A 352 24.44 -14.50 9.57
N ALA A 353 24.47 -13.65 10.59
CA ALA A 353 23.80 -13.89 11.86
C ALA A 353 22.35 -13.43 11.74
N GLN A 354 21.38 -14.25 12.17
CA GLN A 354 19.95 -13.92 12.04
C GLN A 354 19.32 -13.67 13.41
N ILE A 355 18.80 -12.47 13.60
CA ILE A 355 17.97 -12.11 14.76
C ILE A 355 16.51 -12.40 14.39
N ASN A 356 15.89 -13.34 15.09
CA ASN A 356 14.47 -13.67 14.93
C ASN A 356 13.68 -13.02 16.06
N ILE A 357 12.65 -12.26 15.71
CA ILE A 357 11.72 -11.64 16.66
C ILE A 357 10.39 -12.39 16.60
N GLY A 358 10.11 -13.17 17.65
CA GLY A 358 8.80 -13.78 17.89
C GLY A 358 7.79 -12.74 18.38
N ALA A 359 7.19 -12.93 19.56
CA ALA A 359 6.24 -11.99 20.15
C ALA A 359 6.88 -11.15 21.27
N ALA A 360 7.06 -9.85 21.01
CA ALA A 360 7.60 -8.87 21.97
C ALA A 360 6.47 -8.15 22.74
N LEU A 361 6.49 -8.18 24.09
CA LEU A 361 5.37 -7.67 24.92
C LEU A 361 5.50 -6.21 25.39
N VAL A 362 6.73 -5.71 25.59
CA VAL A 362 6.99 -4.35 26.11
C VAL A 362 8.24 -3.75 25.49
N TYR A 363 9.26 -4.57 25.25
CA TYR A 363 10.45 -4.29 24.43
C TYR A 363 11.09 -5.65 24.25
N GLY A 364 11.28 -6.10 23.01
CA GLY A 364 11.76 -7.44 22.74
C GLY A 364 12.48 -7.51 21.41
N GLY A 365 13.53 -8.32 21.36
CA GLY A 365 14.34 -8.50 20.16
C GLY A 365 15.61 -9.28 20.47
N GLY A 366 16.70 -8.97 19.77
CA GLY A 366 18.00 -9.59 20.00
C GLY A 366 19.15 -8.66 19.66
N TYR A 367 20.37 -9.13 19.90
CA TYR A 367 21.57 -8.43 19.49
C TYR A 367 22.64 -9.37 18.95
N VAL A 368 23.50 -8.81 18.11
CA VAL A 368 24.78 -9.39 17.69
C VAL A 368 25.90 -8.44 18.14
N LYS A 369 26.99 -8.99 18.68
CA LYS A 369 28.09 -8.23 19.29
C LYS A 369 29.44 -8.80 18.86
N ALA A 370 30.37 -7.91 18.53
CA ALA A 370 31.79 -8.24 18.40
C ALA A 370 32.55 -7.76 19.64
N VAL A 371 33.29 -8.67 20.29
CA VAL A 371 34.08 -8.41 21.49
C VAL A 371 35.56 -8.63 21.18
N ALA A 372 36.42 -7.63 21.39
CA ALA A 372 37.84 -7.81 21.15
C ALA A 372 38.45 -8.90 22.06
N ASN A 373 39.31 -9.73 21.48
CA ASN A 373 40.04 -10.78 22.19
C ASN A 373 41.13 -10.19 23.09
N ASP A 374 41.69 -9.02 22.73
CA ASP A 374 42.60 -8.24 23.57
C ASP A 374 41.84 -7.02 24.14
N PRO A 375 41.66 -6.93 25.48
CA PRO A 375 40.95 -5.81 26.11
C PRO A 375 41.69 -4.47 26.02
N ASN A 376 42.93 -4.44 25.51
CA ASN A 376 43.62 -3.19 25.19
C ASN A 376 43.35 -2.70 23.76
N THR A 377 42.53 -3.43 23.00
CA THR A 377 42.05 -2.98 21.69
C THR A 377 41.18 -1.75 21.89
N ASP A 378 41.44 -0.70 21.13
CA ASP A 378 40.65 0.53 21.14
C ASP A 378 40.38 0.91 19.70
N ILE A 379 39.09 0.95 19.34
CA ILE A 379 38.61 1.29 18.00
C ILE A 379 37.79 2.60 18.01
N SER A 380 38.02 3.46 19.00
CA SER A 380 37.32 4.74 19.14
C SER A 380 37.68 5.81 18.10
N ASP A 381 38.79 5.63 17.38
CA ASP A 381 39.18 6.50 16.27
C ASP A 381 38.55 6.07 14.91
N SER A 382 37.66 5.08 14.89
CA SER A 382 37.06 4.51 13.67
C SER A 382 35.62 5.01 13.43
N VAL A 383 35.07 4.81 12.23
CA VAL A 383 33.61 4.76 12.03
C VAL A 383 33.17 3.32 12.20
N VAL A 384 32.06 3.07 12.88
CA VAL A 384 31.54 1.70 13.07
C VAL A 384 30.38 1.48 12.12
N GLY A 385 30.32 0.31 11.49
CA GLY A 385 29.18 -0.04 10.65
C GLY A 385 28.84 -1.51 10.61
N PHE A 386 27.65 -1.79 10.10
CA PHE A 386 27.07 -3.12 10.01
C PHE A 386 26.46 -3.29 8.62
N VAL A 387 26.81 -4.38 7.94
CA VAL A 387 26.13 -4.82 6.72
C VAL A 387 24.92 -5.65 7.15
N VAL A 388 23.73 -5.24 6.74
CA VAL A 388 22.47 -5.81 7.22
C VAL A 388 21.49 -6.05 6.08
N SER A 389 20.56 -7.00 6.25
CA SER A 389 19.44 -7.18 5.31
C SER A 389 18.15 -7.54 6.05
N ASP A 390 17.00 -7.19 5.46
CA ASP A 390 15.69 -7.65 5.92
C ASP A 390 15.15 -8.71 4.95
N PRO A 391 15.00 -9.98 5.34
CA PRO A 391 14.45 -11.00 4.46
C PRO A 391 12.97 -10.77 4.09
N SER A 392 12.29 -9.86 4.77
CA SER A 392 10.90 -9.47 4.52
C SER A 392 10.75 -8.18 3.74
N SER A 393 11.83 -7.54 3.32
CA SER A 393 11.77 -6.37 2.43
C SER A 393 13.10 -6.16 1.72
N GLN A 394 13.05 -5.96 0.40
CA GLN A 394 14.23 -5.61 -0.38
C GLN A 394 14.68 -4.16 -0.14
N LEU A 395 13.80 -3.33 0.43
CA LEU A 395 14.04 -1.93 0.76
C LEU A 395 14.00 -1.74 2.28
N LEU A 396 15.19 -1.72 2.88
CA LEU A 396 15.38 -1.38 4.28
C LEU A 396 15.02 0.10 4.52
N ASN A 397 13.77 0.38 4.89
CA ASN A 397 13.30 1.71 5.22
C ASN A 397 13.94 2.22 6.54
N LEU A 398 14.74 3.29 6.45
CA LEU A 398 15.43 3.90 7.61
C LEU A 398 14.47 4.39 8.71
N GLU A 399 13.26 4.83 8.34
CA GLU A 399 12.25 5.31 9.29
C GLU A 399 11.70 4.16 10.14
N LEU A 400 11.54 2.97 9.53
CA LEU A 400 11.20 1.74 10.23
C LEU A 400 12.37 1.27 11.11
N LEU A 401 13.60 1.23 10.59
CA LEU A 401 14.78 0.79 11.36
C LEU A 401 15.11 1.68 12.55
N GLY A 402 14.86 3.00 12.45
CA GLY A 402 15.33 3.95 13.43
C GLY A 402 14.78 3.72 14.85
N ASN A 403 13.52 3.33 14.97
CA ASN A 403 12.95 3.05 16.28
C ASN A 403 13.36 1.68 16.85
N PHE A 404 13.98 0.83 16.03
CA PHE A 404 14.27 -0.56 16.38
C PHE A 404 15.75 -0.89 16.49
N THR A 405 16.63 -0.06 15.92
CA THR A 405 18.05 -0.34 15.83
C THR A 405 18.88 0.59 16.70
N THR A 406 19.71 0.02 17.58
CA THR A 406 20.64 0.79 18.42
C THR A 406 22.03 0.17 18.37
N ILE A 407 23.03 0.99 18.04
CA ILE A 407 24.44 0.62 18.13
C ILE A 407 24.95 0.99 19.52
N ARG A 408 25.54 0.04 20.24
CA ARG A 408 26.10 0.24 21.59
C ARG A 408 27.59 -0.02 21.61
N PHE A 409 28.31 0.80 22.36
CA PHE A 409 29.76 0.73 22.53
C PHE A 409 30.10 0.27 23.95
N PHE A 410 30.99 -0.71 24.09
CA PHE A 410 31.40 -1.23 25.39
C PHE A 410 32.91 -1.22 25.57
N ASN A 411 33.35 -0.99 26.80
CA ASN A 411 34.74 -1.11 27.22
C ASN A 411 34.82 -2.06 28.42
N ASP A 412 35.59 -3.14 28.30
CA ASP A 412 35.68 -4.19 29.32
C ASP A 412 34.29 -4.72 29.76
N GLY A 413 33.35 -4.79 28.81
CA GLY A 413 31.97 -5.25 29.04
C GLY A 413 31.04 -4.22 29.71
N VAL A 414 31.46 -2.97 29.89
CA VAL A 414 30.63 -1.87 30.39
C VAL A 414 30.24 -0.95 29.24
N GLU A 415 28.94 -0.68 29.08
CA GLU A 415 28.46 0.27 28.08
C GLU A 415 29.01 1.67 28.37
N VAL A 416 29.70 2.25 27.40
CA VAL A 416 30.26 3.61 27.50
C VAL A 416 29.44 4.62 26.74
N ASP A 417 28.74 4.21 25.68
CA ASP A 417 28.00 5.08 24.78
C ASP A 417 27.02 4.29 23.90
N SER A 418 26.11 4.99 23.22
CA SER A 418 25.18 4.39 22.26
C SER A 418 24.73 5.39 21.20
N ALA A 419 24.56 4.92 19.96
CA ALA A 419 23.93 5.63 18.86
C ALA A 419 22.62 4.95 18.49
N THR A 420 21.51 5.69 18.49
CA THR A 420 20.23 5.21 17.95
C THR A 420 20.17 5.60 16.48
N VAL A 421 19.76 4.66 15.62
CA VAL A 421 19.44 4.99 14.23
C VAL A 421 18.20 5.90 14.31
N GLY A 422 18.26 7.17 13.92
CA GLY A 422 17.10 8.06 14.03
C GLY A 422 16.56 8.34 12.64
N GLY A 423 15.25 8.16 12.39
CA GLY A 423 14.59 8.53 11.13
C GLY A 423 14.58 10.04 10.83
N GLY A 424 15.60 10.79 11.22
CA GLY A 424 15.75 12.20 10.93
C GLY A 424 17.21 12.56 10.69
N LEU A 425 17.53 12.90 9.43
CA LEU A 425 18.68 13.68 8.93
C LEU A 425 19.96 13.73 9.79
N LEU A 426 20.41 12.57 10.29
CA LEU A 426 21.69 12.38 10.97
C LEU A 426 22.40 11.22 10.27
N ASP A 427 23.40 11.58 9.44
CA ASP A 427 24.49 10.76 8.87
C ASP A 427 24.34 9.24 8.99
N LEU A 428 23.25 8.71 8.45
CA LEU A 428 23.17 7.32 8.08
C LEU A 428 23.21 7.35 6.55
N ASP A 429 24.41 7.25 5.99
CA ASP A 429 24.54 7.00 4.57
C ASP A 429 24.09 5.55 4.38
N LEU A 430 22.87 5.37 3.87
CA LEU A 430 22.41 4.06 3.41
C LEU A 430 23.13 3.76 2.09
N LEU A 431 24.42 3.46 2.21
CA LEU A 431 25.31 3.16 1.09
C LEU A 431 25.01 1.74 0.60
N GLY A 432 25.04 1.53 -0.72
CA GLY A 432 24.75 0.26 -1.37
C GLY A 432 23.33 0.16 -1.92
N LEU A 433 23.00 1.00 -2.92
CA LEU A 433 21.79 0.91 -3.74
C LEU A 433 22.05 0.10 -5.02
N GLY A 434 22.89 -0.94 -4.93
CA GLY A 434 23.00 -1.91 -6.02
C GLY A 434 21.62 -2.52 -6.28
N ALA A 435 21.12 -2.38 -7.51
CA ALA A 435 19.81 -2.86 -7.95
C ALA A 435 19.58 -4.37 -7.71
N SER A 436 20.63 -5.12 -7.33
CA SER A 436 20.64 -6.58 -7.19
C SER A 436 20.85 -7.10 -5.76
N SER A 437 20.98 -6.25 -4.73
CA SER A 437 21.28 -6.67 -3.34
C SER A 437 20.27 -6.17 -2.30
N ASP A 438 19.81 -7.06 -1.42
CA ASP A 438 18.98 -6.74 -0.24
C ASP A 438 19.80 -6.17 0.94
N GLN A 439 21.13 -6.10 0.79
CA GLN A 439 22.03 -5.63 1.83
C GLN A 439 22.09 -4.11 1.89
N ARG A 440 22.23 -3.56 3.09
CA ARG A 440 22.51 -2.14 3.34
C ARG A 440 23.57 -1.97 4.40
N PHE A 441 24.23 -0.82 4.37
CA PHE A 441 25.18 -0.45 5.40
C PHE A 441 24.59 0.54 6.41
N ILE A 442 24.62 0.17 7.69
CA ILE A 442 24.28 1.06 8.80
C ILE A 442 25.59 1.51 9.43
N ALA A 443 25.94 2.79 9.25
CA ALA A 443 27.08 3.41 9.91
C ALA A 443 26.65 4.26 11.10
N ALA A 444 27.49 4.33 12.13
CA ALA A 444 27.39 5.32 13.19
C ALA A 444 28.76 5.90 13.54
N PRO A 445 28.83 7.20 13.88
CA PRO A 445 30.03 7.76 14.48
C PRO A 445 30.42 6.95 15.72
N ALA A 446 31.70 6.58 15.85
CA ALA A 446 32.19 5.92 17.05
C ALA A 446 32.06 6.80 18.29
N SER A 447 31.99 6.17 19.47
CA SER A 447 32.07 6.89 20.73
C SER A 447 33.39 7.67 20.83
N SER A 448 33.30 8.88 21.38
CA SER A 448 34.49 9.64 21.80
C SER A 448 35.21 9.04 23.02
N GLN A 449 34.65 8.00 23.64
CA GLN A 449 35.26 7.23 24.72
C GLN A 449 35.91 5.96 24.18
N ALA A 450 37.00 5.49 24.77
CA ALA A 450 37.62 4.22 24.38
C ALA A 450 36.65 3.03 24.56
N PHE A 451 36.60 2.14 23.57
CA PHE A 451 35.80 0.92 23.58
C PHE A 451 36.51 -0.22 22.83
N ASP A 452 36.23 -1.45 23.27
CA ASP A 452 36.81 -2.70 22.76
C ASP A 452 35.76 -3.62 22.13
N SER A 453 34.49 -3.26 22.21
CA SER A 453 33.38 -4.07 21.71
C SER A 453 32.24 -3.21 21.18
N ILE A 454 31.56 -3.72 20.15
CA ILE A 454 30.41 -3.08 19.50
C ILE A 454 29.26 -4.05 19.35
N GLN A 455 28.04 -3.55 19.51
CA GLN A 455 26.81 -4.34 19.53
C GLN A 455 25.73 -3.64 18.72
N LEU A 456 25.02 -4.41 17.88
CA LEU A 456 23.82 -3.96 17.20
C LEU A 456 22.60 -4.60 17.87
N ASP A 457 21.75 -3.78 18.46
CA ASP A 457 20.43 -4.18 18.95
C ASP A 457 19.42 -4.07 17.81
N TYR A 458 18.57 -5.08 17.64
CA TYR A 458 17.35 -5.00 16.85
C TYR A 458 16.15 -5.39 17.74
N ALA A 459 15.39 -4.40 18.20
CA ALA A 459 14.31 -4.59 19.18
C ALA A 459 13.30 -3.44 19.21
N GLY A 460 12.03 -3.75 19.48
CA GLY A 460 11.03 -2.70 19.79
C GLY A 460 9.72 -3.17 20.38
N PHE A 461 8.68 -2.35 20.18
CA PHE A 461 7.36 -2.48 20.78
C PHE A 461 6.41 -3.18 19.81
N VAL A 462 5.82 -4.31 20.24
CA VAL A 462 4.78 -5.03 19.47
C VAL A 462 5.29 -5.48 18.08
N ASN A 463 6.44 -6.16 18.05
CA ASN A 463 6.91 -6.87 16.87
C ASN A 463 6.42 -8.32 16.94
N VAL A 464 5.90 -8.83 15.82
CA VAL A 464 5.51 -10.23 15.65
C VAL A 464 6.14 -10.78 14.36
N ASN A 465 6.94 -11.85 14.50
CA ASN A 465 7.44 -12.65 13.38
C ASN A 465 8.31 -11.90 12.35
N LYS A 466 9.24 -11.07 12.83
CA LYS A 466 10.24 -10.39 11.98
C LYS A 466 11.60 -11.08 12.06
N ALA A 467 12.40 -11.00 11.00
CA ALA A 467 13.78 -11.45 10.99
C ALA A 467 14.69 -10.31 10.52
N PHE A 468 15.93 -10.29 10.99
CA PHE A 468 16.92 -9.28 10.61
C PHE A 468 18.29 -9.93 10.53
N ARG A 469 19.03 -9.67 9.45
CA ARG A 469 20.31 -10.31 9.17
C ARG A 469 21.45 -9.33 9.38
N VAL A 470 22.52 -9.79 10.00
CA VAL A 470 23.79 -9.08 10.13
C VAL A 470 24.85 -9.91 9.41
N HIS A 471 25.32 -9.41 8.28
CA HIS A 471 26.28 -10.09 7.41
C HIS A 471 27.71 -9.84 7.87
N ASP A 472 28.07 -8.58 8.09
CA ASP A 472 29.42 -8.18 8.51
C ASP A 472 29.38 -7.04 9.53
N ILE A 473 30.38 -7.02 10.40
CA ILE A 473 30.65 -5.93 11.34
C ILE A 473 31.94 -5.25 10.94
N CYS A 474 31.90 -3.93 10.73
CA CYS A 474 32.94 -3.19 10.06
C CYS A 474 33.43 -1.99 10.86
N VAL A 475 34.69 -1.63 10.62
CA VAL A 475 35.31 -0.40 11.12
C VAL A 475 36.04 0.33 9.99
N GLY A 476 35.70 1.59 9.75
CA GLY A 476 36.35 2.46 8.77
C GLY A 476 37.29 3.47 9.42
N THR A 477 38.21 4.04 8.64
CA THR A 477 38.93 5.25 9.06
C THR A 477 38.10 6.48 8.69
N PRO A 478 37.93 7.47 9.60
CA PRO A 478 37.08 8.64 9.38
C PRO A 478 37.62 9.60 8.30
#